data_AF-A0A1D2MCJ5-F1
#
_entry.id   AF-A0A1D2MCJ5-F1
#
_cell.length_a   1.000
_cell.length_b   1.000
_cell.length_c   1.000
_cell.angle_alpha   90.00
_cell.angle_beta   90.00
_cell.angle_gamma   90.00
#
_symmetry.space_group_name_H-M   'P 1'
#
loop_
_entity.id
_entity.type
_entity.pdbx_description
1 polymer ?
#
loop_
_entity_poly.entity_id
_entity_poly.type
_entity_poly.pdbx_seq_one_letter_code
_entity_poly.pdbx_strand_id
1 'polypeptide(L)'
;PELLDETCVVDITPVEKWLDPQAIKGYYLAVHSILSSQTHQSYRFLKFKELEILTRDFLTTYLGDGDGRVVWTGKPSLEMVIESVDEVFSFPSTLLKLKYNKPALFIKGENSPCMSDSLFPNTQKIFTNAKLSKIRNAGHLPHLSNTKDFMETVLSFLNKP
;
A
#
# COMPACT_ATOMS: atom_id res chain seq x y z
N PRO A 1 19.78 -8.88 -4.62
CA PRO A 1 19.21 -9.18 -5.96
C PRO A 1 19.48 -10.61 -6.45
N GLU A 2 20.61 -11.20 -6.06
CA GLU A 2 21.05 -12.52 -6.56
C GLU A 2 20.04 -13.65 -6.28
N LEU A 3 19.33 -13.58 -5.16
CA LEU A 3 18.33 -14.57 -4.73
C LEU A 3 16.94 -14.44 -5.39
N LEU A 4 16.70 -13.43 -6.22
CA LEU A 4 15.39 -13.21 -6.88
C LEU A 4 15.57 -13.38 -8.37
N ASP A 5 14.83 -14.24 -9.06
CA ASP A 5 14.94 -14.32 -10.53
C ASP A 5 14.29 -13.14 -11.24
N GLU A 6 13.18 -12.68 -10.68
CA GLU A 6 12.38 -11.56 -11.18
C GLU A 6 11.60 -10.90 -10.03
N THR A 7 10.88 -9.81 -10.30
CA THR A 7 10.10 -9.10 -9.28
C THR A 7 8.85 -8.48 -9.88
N CYS A 8 7.72 -8.62 -9.18
CA CYS A 8 6.48 -7.92 -9.49
C CYS A 8 6.18 -6.89 -8.38
N VAL A 9 6.01 -5.63 -8.74
CA VAL A 9 5.69 -4.51 -7.83
C VAL A 9 4.33 -3.96 -8.19
N VAL A 10 3.44 -3.82 -7.21
CA VAL A 10 2.05 -3.42 -7.43
C VAL A 10 1.78 -2.07 -6.81
N ASP A 11 1.43 -1.11 -7.66
CA ASP A 11 0.91 0.22 -7.36
C ASP A 11 1.73 1.07 -6.39
N ILE A 12 3.05 0.89 -6.42
CA ILE A 12 4.05 1.68 -5.69
C ILE A 12 5.34 1.83 -6.52
N THR A 13 6.12 2.86 -6.23
CA THR A 13 7.44 3.08 -6.84
C THR A 13 8.43 3.68 -5.83
N PRO A 14 9.75 3.39 -5.94
CA PRO A 14 10.77 3.99 -5.08
C PRO A 14 10.97 5.51 -5.22
N VAL A 15 10.42 6.16 -6.25
CA VAL A 15 10.74 7.56 -6.60
C VAL A 15 9.59 8.55 -6.42
N GLU A 16 8.36 8.07 -6.22
CA GLU A 16 7.19 8.93 -6.07
C GLU A 16 6.52 8.66 -4.72
N LYS A 17 6.19 9.74 -4.02
CA LYS A 17 5.36 9.71 -2.81
C LYS A 17 4.00 10.28 -3.19
N TRP A 18 3.00 9.43 -3.26
CA TRP A 18 1.62 9.83 -3.58
C TRP A 18 0.77 10.06 -2.33
N LEU A 19 1.13 9.41 -1.21
CA LEU A 19 0.54 9.62 0.10
C LEU A 19 1.45 10.46 0.97
N ASP A 20 0.83 11.34 1.76
CA ASP A 20 1.47 11.99 2.89
C ASP A 20 1.52 11.01 4.08
N PRO A 21 2.71 10.60 4.54
CA PRO A 21 2.85 9.74 5.71
C PRO A 21 2.16 10.29 6.96
N GLN A 22 2.08 11.63 7.11
CA GLN A 22 1.42 12.25 8.25
C GLN A 22 -0.10 12.08 8.19
N ALA A 23 -0.70 12.14 7.00
CA ALA A 23 -2.11 11.81 6.81
C ALA A 23 -2.41 10.36 7.22
N ILE A 24 -1.56 9.42 6.77
CA ILE A 24 -1.68 7.99 7.13
C ILE A 24 -1.52 7.79 8.64
N LYS A 25 -0.51 8.42 9.26
CA LYS A 25 -0.29 8.39 10.71
C LYS A 25 -1.48 8.93 11.47
N GLY A 26 -2.11 10.00 10.97
CA GLY A 26 -3.34 10.58 11.53
C GLY A 26 -4.48 9.57 11.63
N TYR A 27 -4.62 8.68 10.65
CA TYR A 27 -5.65 7.63 10.68
C TYR A 27 -5.41 6.61 11.80
N TYR A 28 -4.17 6.14 11.98
CA TYR A 28 -3.83 5.23 13.06
C TYR A 28 -3.92 5.91 14.44
N LEU A 29 -3.54 7.18 14.55
CA LEU A 29 -3.71 7.97 15.78
C LEU A 29 -5.19 8.16 16.14
N ALA A 30 -6.06 8.34 15.15
CA ALA A 30 -7.51 8.40 15.38
C ALA A 30 -8.03 7.08 15.94
N VAL A 31 -7.61 5.93 15.38
CA VAL A 31 -7.95 4.60 15.91
C VAL A 31 -7.42 4.44 17.34
N HIS A 32 -6.17 4.83 17.61
CA HIS A 32 -5.58 4.73 18.94
C HIS A 32 -6.37 5.56 19.98
N SER A 33 -6.76 6.79 19.62
CA SER A 33 -7.60 7.65 20.47
C SER A 33 -8.96 7.02 20.78
N ILE A 34 -9.60 6.42 19.76
CA ILE A 34 -10.86 5.69 19.90
C ILE A 34 -10.73 4.51 20.88
N LEU A 35 -9.70 3.68 20.71
CA LEU A 35 -9.48 2.49 21.55
C LEU A 35 -9.11 2.86 22.99
N SER A 36 -8.51 4.04 23.19
CA SER A 36 -8.19 4.57 24.51
C SER A 36 -9.38 5.18 25.23
N SER A 37 -10.49 5.48 24.52
CA SER A 37 -11.69 6.05 25.10
C SER A 37 -12.54 4.99 25.81
N GLN A 38 -12.88 5.20 27.09
CA GLN A 38 -13.69 4.26 27.90
C GLN A 38 -15.19 4.27 27.56
N THR A 39 -15.58 4.89 26.45
CA THR A 39 -17.01 5.01 26.11
C THR A 39 -17.52 3.72 25.47
N HIS A 40 -18.40 3.01 26.18
CA HIS A 40 -19.14 1.80 25.75
C HIS A 40 -20.12 2.04 24.59
N GLN A 41 -19.92 3.05 23.74
CA GLN A 41 -20.80 3.25 22.60
C GLN A 41 -20.48 2.23 21.51
N SER A 42 -21.52 1.58 21.00
CA SER A 42 -21.44 0.65 19.88
C SER A 42 -20.76 1.32 18.69
N TYR A 43 -19.50 0.95 18.44
CA TYR A 43 -18.62 1.51 17.42
C TYR A 43 -19.10 1.30 15.97
N ARG A 44 -20.27 0.69 15.75
CA ARG A 44 -21.03 0.74 14.49
C ARG A 44 -21.26 2.18 13.99
N PHE A 45 -21.10 3.18 14.85
CA PHE A 45 -21.20 4.60 14.53
C PHE A 45 -19.88 5.37 14.63
N LEU A 46 -18.72 4.69 14.63
CA LEU A 46 -17.44 5.37 14.52
C LEU A 46 -17.50 6.32 13.34
N LYS A 47 -17.54 7.62 13.65
CA LYS A 47 -17.52 8.70 12.67
C LYS A 47 -16.10 8.79 12.12
N PHE A 48 -15.65 7.76 11.42
CA PHE A 48 -14.65 7.84 10.36
C PHE A 48 -15.20 8.64 9.17
N LYS A 49 -16.00 9.68 9.44
CA LYS A 49 -16.75 10.43 8.44
C LYS A 49 -15.83 11.27 7.54
N GLU A 50 -14.60 11.42 7.98
CA GLU A 50 -13.51 12.13 7.30
C GLU A 50 -12.53 11.16 6.60
N LEU A 51 -12.68 9.84 6.78
CA LEU A 51 -11.87 8.85 6.06
C LEU A 51 -12.53 8.49 4.73
N GLU A 52 -11.72 8.29 3.70
CA GLU A 52 -12.17 7.59 2.50
C GLU A 52 -12.70 6.19 2.88
N ILE A 53 -13.78 5.77 2.21
CA ILE A 53 -14.52 4.54 2.52
C ILE A 53 -13.57 3.33 2.58
N LEU A 54 -12.64 3.22 1.63
CA LEU A 54 -11.69 2.10 1.57
C LEU A 54 -10.72 2.09 2.76
N THR A 55 -10.20 3.23 3.17
CA THR A 55 -9.29 3.34 4.33
C THR A 55 -10.01 2.98 5.62
N ARG A 56 -11.25 3.46 5.78
CA ARG A 56 -12.09 3.07 6.92
C ARG A 56 -12.30 1.56 6.94
N ASP A 57 -12.78 1.00 5.84
CA ASP A 57 -13.14 -0.42 5.77
C ASP A 57 -11.89 -1.29 6.01
N PHE A 58 -10.73 -0.90 5.45
CA PHE A 58 -9.44 -1.53 5.74
C PHE A 58 -9.08 -1.51 7.23
N LEU A 59 -9.11 -0.35 7.88
CA LEU A 59 -8.77 -0.23 9.31
C LEU A 59 -9.71 -1.05 10.20
N THR A 60 -11.00 -1.14 9.85
CA THR A 60 -11.96 -1.94 10.63
C THR A 60 -11.66 -3.44 10.60
N THR A 61 -10.94 -3.94 9.60
CA THR A 61 -10.51 -5.36 9.57
C THR A 61 -9.53 -5.73 10.69
N TYR A 62 -8.88 -4.72 11.28
CA TYR A 62 -7.95 -4.87 12.41
C TYR A 62 -8.60 -4.54 13.76
N LEU A 63 -9.92 -4.40 13.81
CA LEU A 63 -10.67 -4.20 15.04
C LEU A 63 -11.46 -5.46 15.38
N GLY A 64 -11.53 -5.79 16.67
CA GLY A 64 -12.32 -6.91 17.17
C GLY A 64 -12.81 -6.67 18.59
N ASP A 65 -13.52 -7.65 19.15
CA ASP A 65 -14.04 -7.58 20.51
C ASP A 65 -13.07 -8.25 21.51
N GLY A 66 -12.84 -7.62 22.66
CA GLY A 66 -12.09 -8.19 23.78
C GLY A 66 -12.58 -7.61 25.11
N ASP A 67 -12.94 -8.47 26.07
CA ASP A 67 -13.44 -8.08 27.40
C ASP A 67 -14.54 -6.99 27.39
N GLY A 68 -15.46 -7.06 26.44
CA GLY A 68 -16.55 -6.07 26.30
C GLY A 68 -16.14 -4.69 25.79
N ARG A 69 -14.90 -4.54 25.29
CA ARG A 69 -14.39 -3.37 24.58
C ARG A 69 -13.91 -3.75 23.17
N VAL A 70 -13.79 -2.76 22.29
CA VAL A 70 -13.12 -2.96 21.01
C VAL A 70 -11.61 -2.90 21.23
N VAL A 71 -10.88 -3.77 20.55
CA VAL A 71 -9.43 -3.89 20.62
C VAL A 71 -8.82 -3.93 19.23
N TRP A 72 -7.58 -3.49 19.13
CA TRP A 72 -6.75 -3.74 17.95
C TRP A 72 -6.35 -5.22 17.89
N THR A 73 -6.62 -5.88 16.78
CA THR A 73 -6.27 -7.29 16.52
C THR A 73 -5.16 -7.44 15.48
N GLY A 74 -4.70 -6.34 14.89
CA GLY A 74 -3.64 -6.34 13.89
C GLY A 74 -2.28 -6.74 14.44
N LYS A 75 -1.42 -7.20 13.52
CA LYS A 75 -0.01 -7.47 13.76
C LYS A 75 0.80 -6.70 12.71
N PRO A 76 1.76 -5.84 13.10
CA PRO A 76 2.23 -5.56 14.46
C PRO A 76 1.23 -4.75 15.32
N SER A 77 1.60 -4.41 16.57
CA SER A 77 0.75 -3.59 17.44
C SER A 77 0.50 -2.21 16.83
N LEU A 78 -0.61 -1.58 17.22
CA LEU A 78 -0.99 -0.27 16.70
C LEU A 78 0.08 0.80 16.98
N GLU A 79 0.70 0.76 18.14
CA GLU A 79 1.78 1.67 18.55
C GLU A 79 2.99 1.51 17.63
N MET A 80 3.40 0.27 17.35
CA MET A 80 4.51 -0.01 16.44
C MET A 80 4.20 0.48 15.01
N VAL A 81 2.95 0.29 14.54
CA VAL A 81 2.52 0.84 13.24
C VAL A 81 2.67 2.35 13.24
N ILE A 82 2.15 3.05 14.26
CA ILE A 82 2.21 4.52 14.38
C ILE A 82 3.66 5.03 14.39
N GLU A 83 4.54 4.38 15.15
CA GLU A 83 5.96 4.74 15.26
C GLU A 83 6.71 4.53 13.93
N SER A 84 6.30 3.55 13.13
CA SER A 84 7.02 3.11 11.93
C SER A 84 6.48 3.70 10.62
N VAL A 85 5.35 4.44 10.63
CA VAL A 85 4.70 4.96 9.39
C VAL A 85 5.69 5.75 8.53
N ASP A 86 6.45 6.66 9.14
CA ASP A 86 7.36 7.56 8.41
C ASP A 86 8.48 6.77 7.69
N GLU A 87 8.97 5.69 8.29
CA GLU A 87 9.99 4.82 7.72
C GLU A 87 9.41 3.92 6.62
N VAL A 88 8.27 3.26 6.87
CA VAL A 88 7.62 2.34 5.93
C VAL A 88 7.17 3.05 4.65
N PHE A 89 6.68 4.28 4.76
CA PHE A 89 6.27 5.10 3.61
C PHE A 89 7.42 5.89 2.98
N SER A 90 8.65 5.67 3.44
CA SER A 90 9.86 6.24 2.84
C SER A 90 10.65 5.18 2.07
N PHE A 91 11.43 5.64 1.09
CA PHE A 91 12.36 4.78 0.38
C PHE A 91 13.80 5.17 0.75
N PRO A 92 14.68 4.22 1.13
CA PRO A 92 16.05 4.54 1.52
C PRO A 92 16.82 5.20 0.37
N SER A 93 17.25 6.44 0.57
CA SER A 93 17.93 7.23 -0.48
C SER A 93 19.24 6.61 -0.97
N THR A 94 19.90 5.83 -0.11
CA THR A 94 21.10 5.05 -0.45
C THR A 94 20.84 4.01 -1.54
N LEU A 95 19.63 3.46 -1.61
CA LEU A 95 19.24 2.45 -2.60
C LEU A 95 18.92 3.06 -3.96
N LEU A 96 18.60 4.37 -4.04
CA LEU A 96 18.32 5.07 -5.30
C LEU A 96 19.52 5.09 -6.27
N LYS A 97 20.74 4.90 -5.75
CA LYS A 97 21.97 4.83 -6.55
C LYS A 97 22.27 3.42 -7.05
N LEU A 98 21.67 2.40 -6.45
CA LEU A 98 21.88 1.01 -6.83
C LEU A 98 21.03 0.64 -8.04
N LYS A 99 21.40 -0.47 -8.69
CA LYS A 99 20.70 -1.00 -9.86
C LYS A 99 20.17 -2.40 -9.59
N TYR A 100 18.92 -2.62 -9.98
CA TYR A 100 18.30 -3.92 -10.10
C TYR A 100 18.20 -4.25 -11.59
N ASN A 101 19.03 -5.20 -12.03
CA ASN A 101 19.16 -5.56 -13.45
C ASN A 101 18.38 -6.81 -13.85
N LYS A 102 17.62 -7.42 -12.93
CA LYS A 102 16.78 -8.57 -13.26
C LYS A 102 15.40 -8.10 -13.77
N PRO A 103 14.62 -8.95 -14.44
CA PRO A 103 13.28 -8.59 -14.90
C PRO A 103 12.42 -8.04 -13.78
N ALA A 104 11.77 -6.90 -14.03
CA ALA A 104 10.84 -6.31 -13.09
C ALA A 104 9.55 -5.91 -13.81
N LEU A 105 8.41 -6.31 -13.26
CA LEU A 105 7.10 -5.84 -13.68
C LEU A 105 6.56 -4.89 -12.62
N PHE A 106 6.23 -3.67 -13.04
CA PHE A 106 5.44 -2.74 -12.27
C PHE A 106 4.02 -2.76 -12.80
N ILE A 107 3.04 -2.93 -11.93
CA ILE A 107 1.62 -2.93 -12.28
C ILE A 107 0.97 -1.74 -11.58
N LYS A 108 0.26 -0.88 -12.31
CA LYS A 108 -0.55 0.18 -11.72
C LYS A 108 -2.02 0.08 -12.12
N GLY A 109 -2.91 0.64 -11.31
CA GLY A 109 -4.24 0.97 -11.79
C GLY A 109 -4.17 2.13 -12.79
N GLU A 110 -4.92 2.08 -13.89
CA GLU A 110 -4.98 3.16 -14.88
C GLU A 110 -5.25 4.53 -14.26
N ASN A 111 -6.15 4.57 -13.28
CA ASN A 111 -6.56 5.78 -12.55
C ASN A 111 -5.78 5.99 -11.24
N SER A 112 -4.75 5.18 -10.98
CA SER A 112 -3.95 5.31 -9.76
C SER A 112 -3.00 6.51 -9.83
N PRO A 113 -2.96 7.37 -8.79
CA PRO A 113 -2.01 8.46 -8.68
C PRO A 113 -0.61 8.00 -8.21
N CYS A 114 -0.44 6.73 -7.88
CA CYS A 114 0.76 6.24 -7.18
C CYS A 114 2.03 6.18 -8.01
N MET A 115 1.86 6.12 -9.33
CA MET A 115 2.96 6.06 -10.30
C MET A 115 2.59 6.90 -11.51
N SER A 116 3.30 8.00 -11.77
CA SER A 116 3.11 8.77 -12.99
C SER A 116 3.85 8.13 -14.15
N ASP A 117 3.19 8.04 -15.32
CA ASP A 117 3.84 7.56 -16.55
C ASP A 117 5.06 8.41 -16.91
N SER A 118 5.00 9.72 -16.65
CA SER A 118 6.08 10.66 -16.96
C SER A 118 7.28 10.49 -16.04
N LEU A 119 7.09 9.93 -14.84
CA LEU A 119 8.13 9.73 -13.83
C LEU A 119 8.59 8.27 -13.75
N PHE A 120 7.89 7.33 -14.38
CA PHE A 120 8.33 5.94 -14.50
C PHE A 120 9.76 5.76 -15.04
N PRO A 121 10.28 6.61 -15.97
CA PRO A 121 11.69 6.56 -16.35
C PRO A 121 12.67 6.72 -15.17
N ASN A 122 12.30 7.39 -14.07
CA ASN A 122 13.12 7.45 -12.86
C ASN A 122 13.14 6.10 -12.13
N THR A 123 12.04 5.35 -12.13
CA THR A 123 12.00 3.96 -11.66
C THR A 123 12.93 3.09 -12.49
N GLN A 124 12.93 3.27 -13.83
CA GLN A 124 13.81 2.52 -14.75
C GLN A 124 15.30 2.84 -14.56
N LYS A 125 15.64 4.00 -13.98
CA LYS A 125 17.04 4.25 -13.56
C LYS A 125 17.48 3.28 -12.47
N ILE A 126 16.58 2.81 -11.61
CA ILE A 126 16.89 1.89 -10.52
C ILE A 126 16.67 0.45 -10.98
N PHE A 127 15.51 0.17 -11.60
CA PHE A 127 15.14 -1.13 -12.15
C PHE A 127 15.30 -1.11 -13.68
N THR A 128 16.49 -1.45 -14.16
CA THR A 128 16.90 -1.20 -15.55
C THR A 128 16.11 -2.02 -16.57
N ASN A 129 15.58 -3.18 -16.15
CA ASN A 129 14.72 -4.05 -16.96
C ASN A 129 13.24 -3.98 -16.55
N ALA A 130 12.81 -2.85 -15.97
CA ALA A 130 11.43 -2.65 -15.57
C ALA A 130 10.49 -2.39 -16.76
N LYS A 131 9.34 -3.07 -16.74
CA LYS A 131 8.18 -2.82 -17.60
C LYS A 131 7.01 -2.33 -16.75
N LEU A 132 6.23 -1.40 -17.27
CA LEU A 132 4.98 -0.93 -16.64
C LEU A 132 3.78 -1.55 -17.37
N SER A 133 2.87 -2.15 -16.60
CA SER A 133 1.54 -2.55 -17.05
C SER A 133 0.48 -1.74 -16.33
N LYS A 134 -0.62 -1.45 -17.02
CA LYS A 134 -1.77 -0.71 -16.46
C LYS A 134 -3.00 -1.58 -16.53
N ILE A 135 -3.64 -1.75 -15.38
CA ILE A 135 -4.93 -2.42 -15.28
C ILE A 135 -6.02 -1.40 -15.60
N ARG A 136 -6.79 -1.66 -16.65
CA ARG A 136 -7.81 -0.71 -17.13
C ARG A 136 -8.95 -0.56 -16.13
N ASN A 137 -9.48 0.65 -16.03
CA ASN A 137 -10.58 1.01 -15.12
C ASN A 137 -10.28 0.70 -13.64
N ALA A 138 -9.00 0.66 -13.25
CA ALA A 138 -8.58 0.35 -11.88
C ALA A 138 -7.96 1.55 -11.16
N GLY A 139 -8.21 1.65 -9.84
CA GLY A 139 -7.59 2.63 -8.94
C GLY A 139 -6.38 2.05 -8.20
N HIS A 140 -6.15 2.49 -6.96
CA HIS A 140 -4.95 2.13 -6.18
C HIS A 140 -4.77 0.62 -5.89
N LEU A 141 -5.89 -0.12 -5.84
CA LEU A 141 -5.89 -1.56 -5.56
C LEU A 141 -6.28 -2.34 -6.82
N PRO A 142 -5.41 -2.40 -7.85
CA PRO A 142 -5.79 -2.94 -9.16
C PRO A 142 -6.19 -4.42 -9.12
N HIS A 143 -5.61 -5.18 -8.18
CA HIS A 143 -5.97 -6.58 -7.94
C HIS A 143 -7.39 -6.76 -7.38
N LEU A 144 -7.94 -5.75 -6.68
CA LEU A 144 -9.33 -5.73 -6.23
C LEU A 144 -10.26 -5.10 -7.28
N SER A 145 -9.82 -4.06 -7.98
CA SER A 145 -10.64 -3.36 -8.97
C SER A 145 -10.91 -4.20 -10.22
N ASN A 146 -9.92 -4.96 -10.70
CA ASN A 146 -10.05 -5.82 -11.87
C ASN A 146 -9.12 -7.04 -11.74
N THR A 147 -9.54 -7.99 -10.91
CA THR A 147 -8.78 -9.20 -10.58
C THR A 147 -8.39 -10.02 -11.81
N LYS A 148 -9.28 -10.11 -12.80
CA LYS A 148 -9.02 -10.91 -14.01
C LYS A 148 -7.81 -10.36 -14.80
N ASP A 149 -7.86 -9.08 -15.16
CA ASP A 149 -6.80 -8.42 -15.94
C ASP A 149 -5.47 -8.36 -15.16
N PHE A 150 -5.56 -8.14 -13.84
CA PHE A 150 -4.41 -8.23 -12.94
C PHE A 150 -3.75 -9.61 -12.98
N MET A 151 -4.53 -10.69 -12.82
CA MET A 151 -4.02 -12.06 -12.82
C MET A 151 -3.45 -12.46 -14.18
N GLU A 152 -4.11 -12.09 -15.28
CA GLU A 152 -3.59 -12.31 -16.64
C GLU A 152 -2.25 -11.60 -16.85
N THR A 153 -2.12 -10.36 -16.37
CA THR A 153 -0.87 -9.59 -16.43
C THR A 153 0.25 -10.26 -15.65
N VAL A 154 -0.02 -10.73 -14.41
CA VAL A 154 0.98 -11.42 -13.58
C VAL A 154 1.39 -12.76 -14.22
N LEU A 155 0.43 -13.58 -14.63
CA LEU A 155 0.70 -14.88 -15.24
C LEU A 155 1.47 -14.75 -16.56
N SER A 156 1.18 -13.71 -17.35
CA SER A 156 1.95 -13.40 -18.57
C SER A 156 3.39 -13.03 -18.28
N PHE A 157 3.69 -12.46 -17.11
CA PHE A 157 5.05 -12.16 -16.70
C PHE A 157 5.79 -13.39 -16.22
N LEU A 158 5.18 -14.18 -15.33
CA LEU A 158 5.80 -15.38 -14.74
C LEU A 158 6.01 -16.51 -15.77
N ASN A 159 5.18 -16.60 -16.81
CA ASN A 159 5.27 -17.66 -17.83
C ASN A 159 6.07 -17.24 -19.08
N LYS A 160 6.85 -16.14 -19.02
CA LYS A 160 7.74 -15.80 -20.13
C LYS A 160 8.83 -16.87 -20.24
N PRO A 161 9.08 -17.40 -21.45
CA PRO A 161 10.13 -18.39 -21.68
C PRO A 161 11.53 -17.82 -21.42
#